data_AF-A0A964XAT2-F1
#
_entry.id   AF-A0A964XAT2-F1
#
_cell.length_a   1.000
_cell.length_b   1.000
_cell.length_c   1.000
_cell.angle_alpha   90.00
_cell.angle_beta   90.00
_cell.angle_gamma   90.00
#
_symmetry.space_group_name_H-M   'P 1'
#
loop_
_entity.id
_entity.type
_entity.pdbx_description
1 polymer ?
#
loop_
_entity_poly.entity_id
_entity_poly.type
_entity_poly.pdbx_seq_one_letter_code
_entity_poly.pdbx_strand_id
1 'polypeptide(L)'
;MIFLNSELTNAERQPDARFQIVPMPLEKTVSYGSGTGNGPAALIEASDQLERLWRGMEPCAAGIYTTPPIDCDQPLEQALEALAARTEGIARAGQIPVTLGGEHSLTWAAVMGVKRALDRPVGIVQIDAHADLRRAYQGFRHSHASVMQLLVEEEGCPCAQYGVRALCAEEAALRDELDVIHIDAEELV
;
A
#
# COMPACT_ATOMS: atom_id res chain seq x y z
N MET A 1 13.94 3.96 13.29
CA MET A 1 14.58 2.92 12.46
C MET A 1 14.61 3.44 11.03
N ILE A 2 15.63 3.09 10.24
CA ILE A 2 15.82 3.55 8.87
C ILE A 2 15.85 2.30 7.98
N PHE A 3 15.11 2.30 6.88
CA PHE A 3 15.10 1.20 5.91
C PHE A 3 16.43 1.15 5.15
N LEU A 4 17.06 -0.03 5.05
CA LEU A 4 18.40 -0.23 4.47
C LEU A 4 19.49 0.67 5.09
N ASN A 5 19.45 0.86 6.40
CA ASN A 5 20.38 1.71 7.12
C ASN A 5 21.85 1.27 7.00
N SER A 6 22.11 -0.03 6.92
CA SER A 6 23.46 -0.58 6.73
C SER A 6 24.05 -0.29 5.35
N GLU A 7 23.21 -0.12 4.33
CA GLU A 7 23.60 -0.03 2.92
C GLU A 7 23.60 1.40 2.35
N LEU A 8 22.81 2.30 2.94
CA LEU A 8 22.65 3.68 2.49
C LEU A 8 23.74 4.60 3.06
N THR A 9 24.33 5.42 2.18
CA THR A 9 25.16 6.54 2.62
C THR A 9 24.31 7.67 3.22
N ASN A 10 24.95 8.61 3.92
CA ASN A 10 24.27 9.81 4.43
C ASN A 10 23.59 10.63 3.32
N ALA A 11 24.19 10.71 2.13
CA ALA A 11 23.63 11.47 1.02
C ALA A 11 22.39 10.79 0.41
N GLU A 12 22.33 9.46 0.42
CA GLU A 12 21.23 8.69 -0.15
C GLU A 12 19.99 8.63 0.77
N ARG A 13 20.09 9.10 2.01
CA ARG A 13 19.00 9.11 3.00
C ARG A 13 18.48 10.51 3.37
N GLN A 14 18.59 11.45 2.43
CA GLN A 14 18.09 12.81 2.62
C GLN A 14 16.61 12.93 2.27
N PRO A 15 15.86 13.91 2.81
CA PRO A 15 14.43 14.06 2.54
C PRO A 15 14.06 14.26 1.05
N ASP A 16 15.01 14.67 0.20
CA ASP A 16 14.84 14.81 -1.25
C ASP A 16 15.04 13.48 -2.02
N ALA A 17 15.34 12.38 -1.33
CA ALA A 17 15.48 11.04 -1.90
C ALA A 17 14.29 10.62 -2.79
N ARG A 18 14.57 9.84 -3.85
CA ARG A 18 13.55 9.41 -4.81
C ARG A 18 12.46 8.56 -4.17
N PHE A 19 12.82 7.64 -3.28
CA PHE A 19 11.87 6.75 -2.62
C PHE A 19 11.64 7.19 -1.18
N GLN A 20 10.37 7.33 -0.79
CA GLN A 20 9.97 7.80 0.52
C GLN A 20 9.22 6.68 1.24
N ILE A 21 9.89 6.00 2.17
CA ILE A 21 9.29 4.93 2.98
C ILE A 21 8.36 5.58 4.00
N VAL A 22 7.08 5.20 3.96
CA VAL A 22 6.01 5.71 4.83
C VAL A 22 5.48 4.59 5.71
N PRO A 23 5.97 4.45 6.96
CA PRO A 23 5.45 3.45 7.88
C PRO A 23 4.05 3.85 8.38
N MET A 24 3.09 2.95 8.28
CA MET A 24 1.75 3.12 8.87
C MET A 24 1.34 1.82 9.57
N PRO A 25 1.58 1.71 10.89
CA PRO A 25 1.29 0.51 11.69
C PRO A 25 -0.21 0.38 12.01
N LEU A 26 -1.08 0.47 11.01
CA LEU A 26 -2.52 0.43 11.19
C LEU A 26 -3.00 -1.01 11.45
N GLU A 27 -3.81 -1.18 12.50
CA GLU A 27 -4.50 -2.43 12.83
C GLU A 27 -5.80 -2.10 13.58
N LYS A 28 -6.90 -1.91 12.84
CA LYS A 28 -8.20 -1.51 13.38
C LYS A 28 -9.37 -2.32 12.84
N THR A 29 -9.22 -2.94 11.67
CA THR A 29 -10.29 -3.66 10.98
C THR A 29 -9.98 -5.13 10.74
N VAL A 30 -8.81 -5.61 11.18
CA VAL A 30 -8.42 -7.02 11.12
C VAL A 30 -9.49 -7.96 11.69
N SER A 31 -9.62 -9.13 11.07
CA SER A 31 -10.77 -10.02 11.28
C SER A 31 -10.45 -11.35 11.96
N TYR A 32 -9.38 -12.03 11.55
CA TYR A 32 -9.00 -13.34 12.10
C TYR A 32 -7.71 -13.29 12.93
N GLY A 33 -6.64 -12.72 12.37
CA GLY A 33 -5.33 -12.59 13.03
C GLY A 33 -4.97 -11.13 13.30
N SER A 34 -4.26 -10.90 14.42
CA SER A 34 -3.68 -9.63 14.82
C SER A 34 -2.16 -9.61 14.62
N GLY A 35 -1.54 -8.44 14.75
CA GLY A 35 -0.10 -8.24 14.66
C GLY A 35 0.38 -7.58 13.37
N THR A 36 -0.52 -7.25 12.44
CA THR A 36 -0.20 -6.49 11.22
C THR A 36 0.41 -5.12 11.55
N GLY A 37 0.02 -4.48 12.65
CA GLY A 37 0.60 -3.21 13.12
C GLY A 37 2.11 -3.30 13.41
N ASN A 38 2.64 -4.49 13.69
CA ASN A 38 4.08 -4.70 13.86
C ASN A 38 4.84 -4.82 12.51
N GLY A 39 4.11 -5.02 11.41
CA GLY A 39 4.64 -5.23 10.07
C GLY A 39 5.66 -4.17 9.62
N PRO A 40 5.36 -2.85 9.72
CA PRO A 40 6.27 -1.82 9.25
C PRO A 40 7.61 -1.83 9.99
N ALA A 41 7.59 -2.01 11.31
CA ALA A 41 8.80 -2.10 12.12
C ALA A 41 9.65 -3.32 11.74
N ALA A 42 9.00 -4.49 11.61
CA ALA A 42 9.67 -5.74 11.24
C ALA A 42 10.29 -5.68 9.84
N LEU A 43 9.60 -5.07 8.86
CA LEU A 43 10.13 -4.87 7.50
C LEU A 43 11.36 -3.96 7.49
N ILE A 44 11.34 -2.87 8.26
CA ILE A 44 12.48 -1.95 8.36
C ILE A 44 13.67 -2.65 9.02
N GLU A 45 13.43 -3.38 10.12
CA GLU A 45 14.49 -4.15 10.80
C GLU A 45 15.11 -5.22 9.88
N ALA A 46 14.27 -5.99 9.20
CA ALA A 46 14.73 -7.04 8.29
C ALA A 46 15.45 -6.49 7.05
N SER A 47 15.14 -5.25 6.63
CA SER A 47 15.76 -4.65 5.45
C SER A 47 17.29 -4.58 5.55
N ASP A 48 17.85 -4.38 6.74
CA ASP A 48 19.31 -4.32 6.96
C ASP A 48 20.03 -5.66 6.72
N GLN A 49 19.28 -6.74 6.46
CA GLN A 49 19.82 -8.05 6.07
C GLN A 49 19.92 -8.24 4.54
N LEU A 50 19.65 -7.19 3.76
CA LEU A 50 19.76 -7.21 2.31
C LEU A 50 20.98 -6.41 1.84
N GLU A 51 21.62 -6.88 0.78
CA GLU A 51 22.71 -6.19 0.11
C GLU A 51 22.20 -5.18 -0.93
N ARG A 52 22.93 -4.07 -1.11
CA ARG A 52 22.58 -3.06 -2.13
C ARG A 52 22.60 -3.57 -3.57
N LEU A 53 23.42 -4.57 -3.88
CA LEU A 53 23.63 -5.06 -5.25
C LEU A 53 22.56 -6.06 -5.66
N TRP A 54 21.74 -5.69 -6.64
CA TRP A 54 20.71 -6.54 -7.23
C TRP A 54 20.93 -6.65 -8.74
N ARG A 55 21.33 -7.85 -9.19
CA ARG A 55 21.52 -8.17 -10.64
C ARG A 55 22.38 -7.15 -11.40
N GLY A 56 23.46 -6.68 -10.77
CA GLY A 56 24.37 -5.69 -11.37
C GLY A 56 23.89 -4.24 -11.28
N MET A 57 22.78 -3.98 -10.58
CA MET A 57 22.25 -2.65 -10.30
C MET A 57 22.24 -2.38 -8.79
N GLU A 58 22.13 -1.11 -8.42
CA GLU A 58 22.00 -0.68 -7.02
C GLU A 58 20.73 0.19 -6.88
N PRO A 59 19.55 -0.41 -6.69
CA PRO A 59 18.28 0.34 -6.66
C PRO A 59 18.26 1.45 -5.60
N CYS A 60 18.90 1.20 -4.45
CA CYS A 60 18.98 2.15 -3.34
C CYS A 60 19.83 3.40 -3.64
N ALA A 61 20.70 3.36 -4.66
CA ALA A 61 21.52 4.51 -5.07
C ALA A 61 20.69 5.69 -5.63
N ALA A 62 19.42 5.46 -5.97
CA ALA A 62 18.49 6.54 -6.30
C ALA A 62 17.97 7.30 -5.06
N GLY A 63 18.37 6.88 -3.86
CA GLY A 63 18.01 7.47 -2.58
C GLY A 63 16.73 6.89 -1.97
N ILE A 64 16.77 6.61 -0.68
CA ILE A 64 15.66 6.12 0.14
C ILE A 64 15.62 6.90 1.45
N TYR A 65 14.52 7.59 1.70
CA TYR A 65 14.26 8.27 2.98
C TYR A 65 13.18 7.56 3.76
N THR A 66 13.41 7.28 5.04
CA THR A 66 12.38 6.74 5.94
C THR A 66 11.74 7.86 6.73
N THR A 67 10.46 8.12 6.45
CA THR A 67 9.68 9.15 7.16
C THR A 67 9.31 8.69 8.58
N PRO A 68 8.99 9.61 9.51
CA PRO A 68 8.35 9.24 10.77
C PRO A 68 7.07 8.43 10.52
N PRO A 69 6.68 7.46 11.37
CA PRO A 69 5.44 6.72 11.16
C PRO A 69 4.21 7.63 11.16
N ILE A 70 3.15 7.22 10.45
CA ILE A 70 1.82 7.82 10.59
C ILE A 70 1.26 7.43 11.95
N ASP A 71 0.78 8.41 12.71
CA ASP A 71 0.09 8.18 13.97
C ASP A 71 -1.22 7.43 13.70
N CYS A 72 -1.33 6.22 14.25
CA CYS A 72 -2.52 5.37 14.11
C CYS A 72 -3.35 5.32 15.39
N ASP A 73 -2.95 5.98 16.48
CA ASP A 73 -3.71 6.04 17.73
C ASP A 73 -4.89 7.02 17.62
N GLN A 74 -4.78 8.01 16.73
CA GLN A 74 -5.88 8.89 16.34
C GLN A 74 -7.03 8.15 15.62
N PRO A 75 -8.25 8.72 15.52
CA PRO A 75 -9.36 8.12 14.78
C PRO A 75 -8.96 7.68 13.35
N LEU A 76 -9.52 6.56 12.86
CA LEU A 76 -9.15 5.95 11.58
C LEU A 76 -9.16 6.97 10.42
N GLU A 77 -10.21 7.78 10.32
CA GLU A 77 -10.35 8.82 9.30
C GLU A 77 -9.19 9.82 9.30
N GLN A 78 -8.73 10.23 10.49
CA GLN A 78 -7.62 11.17 10.64
C GLN A 78 -6.30 10.52 10.24
N ALA A 79 -6.08 9.25 10.59
CA ALA A 79 -4.90 8.50 10.19
C ALA A 79 -4.86 8.28 8.67
N LEU A 80 -6.01 7.96 8.06
CA LEU A 80 -6.14 7.82 6.60
C LEU A 80 -5.86 9.16 5.90
N GLU A 81 -6.44 10.26 6.36
CA GLU A 81 -6.18 11.57 5.74
C GLU A 81 -4.71 12.01 5.92
N ALA A 82 -4.09 11.70 7.06
CA ALA A 82 -2.66 11.96 7.27
C ALA A 82 -1.78 11.17 6.27
N LEU A 83 -2.11 9.91 5.99
CA LEU A 83 -1.43 9.11 4.97
C LEU A 83 -1.68 9.67 3.55
N ALA A 84 -2.92 10.05 3.24
CA ALA A 84 -3.27 10.63 1.94
C ALA A 84 -2.51 11.94 1.70
N ALA A 85 -2.50 12.85 2.66
CA ALA A 85 -1.74 14.10 2.57
C ALA A 85 -0.23 13.86 2.41
N ARG A 86 0.32 12.84 3.10
CA ARG A 86 1.74 12.50 2.97
C ARG A 86 2.09 11.96 1.60
N THR A 87 1.33 10.98 1.11
CA THR A 87 1.56 10.38 -0.22
C THR A 87 1.31 11.39 -1.34
N GLU A 88 0.36 12.31 -1.17
CA GLU A 88 0.16 13.44 -2.06
C GLU A 88 1.39 14.36 -2.11
N GLY A 89 1.89 14.80 -0.96
CA GLY A 89 3.07 15.67 -0.88
C GLY A 89 4.30 15.06 -1.53
N ILE A 90 4.54 13.76 -1.27
CA ILE A 90 5.63 12.99 -1.88
C ILE A 90 5.47 12.95 -3.41
N ALA A 91 4.29 12.58 -3.91
CA ALA A 91 4.04 12.48 -5.34
C ALA A 91 4.13 13.84 -6.05
N ARG A 92 3.66 14.94 -5.41
CA ARG A 92 3.80 16.32 -5.93
C ARG A 92 5.26 16.77 -6.02
N ALA A 93 6.13 16.27 -5.14
CA ALA A 93 7.56 16.51 -5.19
C ALA A 93 8.29 15.70 -6.28
N GLY A 94 7.57 14.87 -7.07
CA GLY A 94 8.16 13.98 -8.06
C GLY A 94 8.84 12.75 -7.46
N GLN A 95 8.64 12.50 -6.17
CA GLN A 95 9.15 11.34 -5.44
C GLN A 95 8.12 10.21 -5.44
N ILE A 96 8.56 9.02 -5.03
CA ILE A 96 7.74 7.79 -5.04
C ILE A 96 7.43 7.41 -3.59
N PRO A 97 6.16 7.46 -3.15
CA PRO A 97 5.77 6.97 -1.84
C PRO A 97 5.80 5.44 -1.82
N VAL A 98 6.40 4.87 -0.77
CA VAL A 98 6.43 3.43 -0.51
C VAL A 98 5.86 3.20 0.88
N THR A 99 4.56 2.90 0.94
CA THR A 99 3.88 2.71 2.22
C THR A 99 4.16 1.32 2.76
N LEU A 100 4.73 1.25 3.96
CA LEU A 100 4.84 0.00 4.72
C LEU A 100 3.65 -0.04 5.68
N GLY A 101 2.66 -0.85 5.32
CA GLY A 101 1.39 -0.92 6.01
C GLY A 101 1.35 -1.95 7.13
N GLY A 102 0.26 -1.88 7.91
CA GLY A 102 -0.23 -3.01 8.70
C GLY A 102 -1.32 -3.75 7.94
N GLU A 103 -2.58 -3.31 8.10
CA GLU A 103 -3.72 -3.90 7.38
C GLU A 103 -3.98 -3.28 6.00
N HIS A 104 -4.76 -3.95 5.15
CA HIS A 104 -4.96 -3.55 3.76
C HIS A 104 -5.84 -2.30 3.58
N SER A 105 -6.64 -1.92 4.58
CA SER A 105 -7.59 -0.80 4.50
C SER A 105 -6.92 0.56 4.19
N LEU A 106 -5.65 0.73 4.59
CA LEU A 106 -4.88 1.95 4.37
C LEU A 106 -4.54 2.21 2.90
N THR A 107 -4.64 1.19 2.03
CA THR A 107 -4.34 1.34 0.60
C THR A 107 -5.21 2.41 -0.04
N TRP A 108 -6.46 2.58 0.43
CA TRP A 108 -7.32 3.68 -0.04
C TRP A 108 -6.64 5.03 0.13
N ALA A 109 -6.11 5.34 1.32
CA ALA A 109 -5.44 6.62 1.58
C ALA A 109 -4.16 6.79 0.76
N ALA A 110 -3.34 5.74 0.64
CA ALA A 110 -2.11 5.78 -0.14
C ALA A 110 -2.40 6.08 -1.63
N VAL A 111 -3.41 5.42 -2.20
CA VAL A 111 -3.80 5.63 -3.60
C VAL A 111 -4.44 7.00 -3.79
N MET A 112 -5.31 7.43 -2.88
CA MET A 112 -5.97 8.73 -2.98
C MET A 112 -4.98 9.90 -2.93
N GLY A 113 -3.94 9.83 -2.09
CA GLY A 113 -2.91 10.87 -2.10
C GLY A 113 -2.16 10.95 -3.43
N VAL A 114 -1.78 9.80 -4.01
CA VAL A 114 -1.15 9.75 -5.34
C VAL A 114 -2.11 10.26 -6.43
N LYS A 115 -3.38 9.84 -6.40
CA LYS A 115 -4.42 10.29 -7.35
C LYS A 115 -4.66 11.80 -7.26
N ARG A 116 -4.69 12.39 -6.06
CA ARG A 116 -4.81 13.85 -5.85
C ARG A 116 -3.60 14.62 -6.39
N ALA A 117 -2.41 14.01 -6.31
CA ALA A 117 -1.17 14.63 -6.80
C ALA A 117 -1.01 14.58 -8.32
N LEU A 118 -1.56 13.55 -8.97
CA LEU A 118 -1.39 13.29 -10.39
C LEU A 118 -2.61 13.77 -11.17
N ASP A 119 -2.42 14.73 -12.09
CA ASP A 119 -3.46 15.18 -13.04
C ASP A 119 -3.67 14.15 -14.19
N ARG A 120 -3.72 12.86 -13.86
CA ARG A 120 -3.90 11.75 -14.81
C ARG A 120 -4.50 10.52 -14.12
N PRO A 121 -5.12 9.59 -14.90
CA PRO A 121 -5.64 8.35 -14.34
C PRO A 121 -4.56 7.54 -13.61
N VAL A 122 -4.95 6.94 -12.48
CA VAL A 122 -4.14 6.00 -11.70
C VAL A 122 -4.79 4.63 -11.83
N GLY A 123 -4.03 3.65 -12.31
CA GLY A 123 -4.41 2.24 -12.32
C GLY A 123 -3.75 1.49 -11.16
N ILE A 124 -4.38 0.41 -10.71
CA ILE A 124 -3.94 -0.40 -9.59
C ILE A 124 -3.58 -1.80 -10.07
N VAL A 125 -2.41 -2.28 -9.66
CA VAL A 125 -2.04 -3.70 -9.74
C VAL A 125 -2.06 -4.24 -8.32
N GLN A 126 -2.97 -5.15 -8.04
CA GLN A 126 -3.10 -5.81 -6.74
C GLN A 126 -2.55 -7.23 -6.84
N ILE A 127 -1.67 -7.58 -5.90
CA ILE A 127 -1.20 -8.95 -5.71
C ILE A 127 -1.71 -9.38 -4.34
N ASP A 128 -2.72 -10.25 -4.32
CA ASP A 128 -3.37 -10.66 -3.08
C ASP A 128 -4.00 -12.04 -3.24
N ALA A 129 -4.16 -12.75 -2.12
CA ALA A 129 -4.95 -13.97 -2.03
C ALA A 129 -6.46 -13.71 -2.16
N HIS A 130 -6.91 -12.50 -1.77
CA HIS A 130 -8.31 -12.10 -1.71
C HIS A 130 -8.59 -10.98 -2.70
N ALA A 131 -9.83 -10.90 -3.19
CA ALA A 131 -10.22 -9.81 -4.09
C ALA A 131 -10.38 -8.47 -3.35
N ASP A 132 -10.78 -8.50 -2.08
CA ASP A 132 -11.07 -7.32 -1.24
C ASP A 132 -12.11 -6.36 -1.86
N LEU A 133 -13.08 -6.95 -2.57
CA LEU A 133 -14.11 -6.27 -3.36
C LEU A 133 -15.49 -6.24 -2.66
N ARG A 134 -15.55 -6.49 -1.35
CA ARG A 134 -16.83 -6.47 -0.61
C ARG A 134 -17.25 -5.03 -0.35
N ARG A 135 -18.51 -4.67 -0.58
CA ARG A 135 -19.00 -3.30 -0.29
C ARG A 135 -18.91 -2.90 1.18
N ALA A 136 -19.08 -3.88 2.08
CA ALA A 136 -18.79 -3.72 3.49
C ALA A 136 -18.43 -5.08 4.09
N TYR A 137 -17.54 -5.07 5.08
CA TYR A 137 -17.18 -6.28 5.82
C TYR A 137 -17.38 -6.06 7.32
N GLN A 138 -18.16 -6.93 7.95
CA GLN A 138 -18.54 -6.83 9.37
C GLN A 138 -19.14 -5.46 9.76
N GLY A 139 -19.84 -4.81 8.82
CA GLY A 139 -20.44 -3.49 9.02
C GLY A 139 -19.50 -2.30 8.76
N PHE A 140 -18.23 -2.54 8.44
CA PHE A 140 -17.26 -1.50 8.11
C PHE A 140 -17.12 -1.34 6.60
N ARG A 141 -17.34 -0.12 6.10
CA ARG A 141 -17.11 0.26 4.69
C ARG A 141 -15.61 0.40 4.39
N HIS A 142 -14.89 1.18 5.21
CA HIS A 142 -13.42 1.19 5.16
C HIS A 142 -12.88 0.00 5.96
N SER A 143 -12.74 -1.15 5.28
CA SER A 143 -12.17 -2.38 5.85
C SER A 143 -11.07 -2.94 4.96
N HIS A 144 -10.22 -3.81 5.50
CA HIS A 144 -9.20 -4.50 4.70
C HIS A 144 -9.81 -5.33 3.57
N ALA A 145 -11.03 -5.87 3.74
CA ALA A 145 -11.72 -6.69 2.74
C ALA A 145 -12.63 -5.89 1.78
N SER A 146 -12.61 -4.56 1.86
CA SER A 146 -13.46 -3.65 1.08
C SER A 146 -12.68 -2.61 0.30
N VAL A 147 -11.38 -2.48 0.56
CA VAL A 147 -10.57 -1.36 0.07
C VAL A 147 -10.54 -1.27 -1.45
N MET A 148 -10.57 -2.41 -2.14
CA MET A 148 -10.54 -2.45 -3.60
C MET A 148 -11.89 -2.08 -4.19
N GLN A 149 -13.00 -2.43 -3.54
CA GLN A 149 -14.32 -1.98 -3.98
C GLN A 149 -14.40 -0.44 -3.94
N LEU A 150 -13.92 0.18 -2.86
CA LEU A 150 -13.88 1.64 -2.76
C LEU A 150 -13.05 2.27 -3.89
N LEU A 151 -11.87 1.71 -4.17
CA LEU A 151 -10.95 2.27 -5.16
C LEU A 151 -11.42 2.07 -6.60
N VAL A 152 -12.01 0.92 -6.92
CA VAL A 152 -12.42 0.58 -8.29
C VAL A 152 -13.80 1.16 -8.60
N GLU A 153 -14.79 0.90 -7.74
CA GLU A 153 -16.17 1.30 -8.00
C GLU A 153 -16.41 2.78 -7.70
N GLU A 154 -15.97 3.26 -6.54
CA GLU A 154 -16.30 4.62 -6.10
C GLU A 154 -15.29 5.66 -6.62
N GLU A 155 -14.00 5.33 -6.60
CA GLU A 155 -12.94 6.24 -7.06
C GLU A 155 -12.58 6.05 -8.54
N GLY A 156 -13.16 5.06 -9.22
CA GLY A 156 -12.97 4.82 -10.65
C GLY A 156 -11.53 4.50 -11.05
N CYS A 157 -10.76 3.82 -10.18
CA CYS A 157 -9.40 3.39 -10.50
C CYS A 157 -9.44 2.03 -11.24
N PRO A 158 -8.98 1.93 -12.50
CA PRO A 158 -8.86 0.64 -13.17
C PRO A 158 -7.97 -0.31 -12.37
N CYS A 159 -8.33 -1.59 -12.31
CA CYS A 159 -7.62 -2.57 -11.50
C CYS A 159 -7.28 -3.84 -12.27
N ALA A 160 -6.08 -4.38 -12.00
CA ALA A 160 -5.69 -5.74 -12.33
C ALA A 160 -5.31 -6.50 -11.05
N GLN A 161 -5.90 -7.68 -10.84
CA GLN A 161 -5.71 -8.53 -9.66
C GLN A 161 -4.94 -9.81 -10.02
N TYR A 162 -3.95 -10.18 -9.23
CA TYR A 162 -3.13 -11.37 -9.45
C TYR A 162 -3.03 -12.22 -8.19
N GLY A 163 -3.19 -13.54 -8.33
CA GLY A 163 -2.99 -14.50 -7.24
C GLY A 163 -4.19 -14.69 -6.31
N VAL A 164 -5.35 -14.16 -6.69
CA VAL A 164 -6.59 -14.36 -5.92
C VAL A 164 -7.00 -15.82 -6.01
N ARG A 165 -7.33 -16.38 -4.86
CA ARG A 165 -7.80 -17.77 -4.69
C ARG A 165 -8.95 -17.88 -3.68
N ALA A 166 -9.38 -16.74 -3.16
CA ALA A 166 -10.43 -16.63 -2.17
C ALA A 166 -11.28 -15.39 -2.47
N LEU A 167 -12.46 -15.60 -3.06
CA LEU A 167 -13.46 -14.58 -3.33
C LEU A 167 -14.87 -15.15 -3.14
N CYS A 168 -15.83 -14.31 -2.73
CA CYS A 168 -17.24 -14.70 -2.69
C CYS A 168 -17.97 -14.38 -4.00
N ALA A 169 -19.22 -14.83 -4.11
CA ALA A 169 -20.04 -14.60 -5.31
C ALA A 169 -20.30 -13.11 -5.61
N GLU A 170 -20.42 -12.27 -4.57
CA GLU A 170 -20.52 -10.81 -4.73
C GLU A 170 -19.26 -10.23 -5.36
N GLU A 171 -18.09 -10.62 -4.84
CA GLU A 171 -16.79 -10.15 -5.34
C GLU A 171 -16.55 -10.60 -6.79
N ALA A 172 -16.91 -11.85 -7.13
CA ALA A 172 -16.82 -12.35 -8.50
C ALA A 172 -17.73 -11.58 -9.47
N ALA A 173 -19.00 -11.35 -9.09
CA ALA A 173 -19.92 -10.57 -9.90
C ALA A 173 -19.44 -9.12 -10.09
N LEU A 174 -18.87 -8.51 -9.04
CA LEU A 174 -18.37 -7.15 -9.11
C LEU A 174 -17.11 -7.03 -9.98
N ARG A 175 -16.23 -8.05 -9.99
CA ARG A 175 -15.10 -8.10 -10.95
C ARG A 175 -15.60 -8.03 -12.40
N ASP A 176 -16.61 -8.83 -12.73
CA ASP A 176 -17.19 -8.89 -14.07
C ASP A 176 -17.90 -7.57 -14.43
N GLU A 177 -18.66 -6.99 -13.49
CA GLU A 177 -19.36 -5.72 -13.68
C GLU A 177 -18.41 -4.55 -13.94
N LEU A 178 -17.26 -4.54 -13.27
CA LEU A 178 -16.29 -3.43 -13.31
C LEU A 178 -15.10 -3.70 -14.25
N ASP A 179 -15.16 -4.74 -15.08
CA ASP A 179 -14.10 -5.16 -16.00
C ASP A 179 -12.71 -5.28 -15.31
N VAL A 180 -12.68 -5.83 -14.10
CA VAL A 180 -11.43 -6.05 -13.34
C VAL A 180 -10.62 -7.14 -14.02
N ILE A 181 -9.45 -6.77 -14.55
CA ILE A 181 -8.50 -7.72 -15.13
C ILE A 181 -8.04 -8.65 -14.01
N HIS A 182 -8.04 -9.97 -14.23
CA HIS A 182 -7.55 -10.89 -13.21
C HIS A 182 -6.83 -12.10 -13.80
N ILE A 183 -5.83 -12.58 -13.06
CA ILE A 183 -5.23 -13.91 -13.21
C ILE A 183 -5.20 -14.53 -11.82
N ASP A 184 -6.09 -15.50 -11.60
CA ASP A 184 -6.24 -16.16 -10.30
C ASP A 184 -5.06 -17.12 -10.03
N ALA A 185 -4.89 -17.51 -8.77
CA ALA A 185 -3.70 -18.26 -8.35
C ALA A 185 -3.55 -19.60 -9.09
N GLU A 186 -4.68 -20.24 -9.40
CA GLU A 186 -4.77 -21.51 -10.13
C GLU A 186 -4.18 -21.45 -11.54
N GLU A 187 -4.10 -20.26 -12.14
CA GLU A 187 -3.54 -20.05 -13.47
C GLU A 187 -2.03 -19.72 -13.45
N LEU A 188 -1.49 -19.33 -12.29
CA LEU A 188 -0.10 -18.90 -12.14
C LEU A 188 0.88 -20.05 -11.81
N VAL A 189 0.36 -21.24 -11.48
CA VAL A 189 1.14 -22.40 -10.97
C VAL A 189 1.05 -23.64 -11.84
#